data_AF-A0A9D4KL59-F1
#
_entry.id   AF-A0A9D4KL59-F1
#
_cell.length_a   1.000
_cell.length_b   1.000
_cell.length_c   1.000
_cell.angle_alpha   90.00
_cell.angle_beta   90.00
_cell.angle_gamma   90.00
#
_symmetry.space_group_name_H-M   'P 1'
#
loop_
_entity.id
_entity.type
_entity.pdbx_description
1 polymer ?
#
loop_
_entity_poly.entity_id
_entity_poly.type
_entity_poly.pdbx_seq_one_letter_code
_entity_poly.pdbx_strand_id
1 'polypeptide(L)'
;MGDKEFQLNLQELVENYVWDCFKFDLGFLKGLLYRRRNHYFDIQWGYVDFQHDTTKTDRPMIRSVTKDKTELYFTEFQNKSNRDQKYTFSTQRETVSTTKIELQKNYTIGAQTNLEIDLAGVVKIGGGVNGSVSVTNTKGEEFSETLTWNINTEIMVPKWNKARASLYVFEEPSITEFVVTTTLSLPTRSLPVSIRRVKDDKIIKTYWIMNLHCLFSDKQKKDGMVKCETKPVPGKPVDDAIVVIETRGTCRNVSWKNQHVEVQCERMADVGNESIDLHADDEGDDDKAKN
;
A
#
# COMPACT_ATOMS: atom_id res chain seq x y z
N MET A 1 -13.50 -9.80 22.07
CA MET A 1 -13.79 -8.52 22.75
C MET A 1 -12.46 -7.81 23.08
N GLY A 2 -11.60 -7.57 22.08
CA GLY A 2 -10.20 -7.15 22.30
C GLY A 2 -9.60 -6.13 21.30
N ASP A 3 -10.33 -5.67 20.28
CA ASP A 3 -9.77 -4.77 19.25
C ASP A 3 -9.96 -3.26 19.55
N LYS A 4 -10.73 -2.88 20.58
CA LYS A 4 -11.10 -1.47 20.82
C LYS A 4 -10.03 -0.65 21.56
N GLU A 5 -8.99 -1.29 22.09
CA GLU A 5 -8.02 -0.59 22.95
C GLU A 5 -7.05 0.30 22.17
N PHE A 6 -6.82 0.00 20.89
CA PHE A 6 -5.86 0.72 20.04
C PHE A 6 -6.50 1.69 19.03
N GLN A 7 -7.80 1.98 19.18
CA GLN A 7 -8.54 2.87 18.28
C GLN A 7 -9.15 4.06 19.02
N LEU A 8 -8.82 5.28 18.58
CA LEU A 8 -9.36 6.53 19.13
C LEU A 8 -10.49 7.08 18.24
N ASN A 9 -11.71 7.19 18.77
CA ASN A 9 -12.83 7.78 18.03
C ASN A 9 -12.99 9.27 18.37
N LEU A 10 -12.59 10.14 17.43
CA LEU A 10 -12.65 11.60 17.60
C LEU A 10 -14.09 12.12 17.59
N GLN A 11 -14.98 11.50 16.81
CA GLN A 11 -16.40 11.83 16.79
C GLN A 11 -17.00 11.57 18.17
N GLU A 12 -16.85 10.36 18.69
CA GLU A 12 -17.37 10.01 20.02
C GLU A 12 -16.80 10.91 21.12
N LEU A 13 -15.50 11.25 21.03
CA LEU A 13 -14.84 12.13 21.98
C LEU A 13 -15.48 13.52 22.04
N VAL A 14 -15.67 14.15 20.87
CA VAL A 14 -16.29 15.47 20.75
C VAL A 14 -17.76 15.42 21.17
N GLU A 15 -18.50 14.40 20.74
CA GLU A 15 -19.91 14.23 21.11
C GLU A 15 -20.09 14.07 22.62
N ASN A 16 -19.24 13.27 23.27
CA ASN A 16 -19.29 13.07 24.72
C ASN A 16 -19.04 14.39 25.46
N TYR A 17 -17.98 15.10 25.08
CA TYR A 17 -17.63 16.39 25.68
C TYR A 17 -18.79 17.40 25.55
N VAL A 18 -19.31 17.59 24.33
CA VAL A 18 -20.40 18.55 24.07
C VAL A 18 -21.69 18.14 24.77
N TRP A 19 -21.98 16.84 24.85
CA TRP A 19 -23.14 16.33 25.58
C TRP A 19 -23.07 16.62 27.08
N ASP A 20 -21.88 16.49 27.68
CA ASP A 20 -21.67 16.78 29.09
C ASP A 20 -21.80 18.29 29.37
N CYS A 21 -21.25 19.15 28.50
CA CYS A 21 -21.50 20.60 28.55
C CYS A 21 -23.00 20.92 28.45
N PHE A 22 -23.72 20.24 27.55
CA PHE A 22 -25.16 20.43 27.39
C PHE A 22 -25.97 20.04 28.62
N LYS A 23 -25.67 18.90 29.22
CA LYS A 23 -26.30 18.49 30.48
C LYS A 23 -25.99 19.45 31.61
N PHE A 24 -24.76 19.94 31.68
CA PHE A 24 -24.36 20.91 32.68
C PHE A 24 -25.18 22.20 32.57
N ASP A 25 -25.29 22.76 31.35
CA ASP A 25 -26.05 23.99 31.10
C ASP A 25 -27.56 23.87 31.35
N LEU A 26 -28.14 22.69 31.16
CA LEU A 26 -29.56 22.43 31.45
C LEU A 26 -29.84 22.27 32.95
N GLY A 27 -28.83 21.93 33.76
CA GLY A 27 -28.97 21.55 35.15
C GLY A 27 -29.52 20.12 35.36
N PHE A 28 -29.26 19.56 36.55
CA PHE A 28 -29.50 18.14 36.87
C PHE A 28 -30.92 17.63 36.57
N LEU A 29 -31.96 18.38 36.98
CA LEU A 29 -33.35 17.95 36.84
C LEU A 29 -33.85 17.96 35.39
N LYS A 30 -33.47 18.95 34.59
CA LYS A 30 -33.86 19.02 33.16
C LYS A 30 -32.99 18.09 32.31
N GLY A 31 -31.71 17.93 32.64
CA GLY A 31 -30.79 17.05 31.93
C GLY A 31 -31.21 15.57 31.95
N LEU A 32 -31.89 15.11 33.01
CA LEU A 32 -32.44 13.75 33.11
C LEU A 32 -33.57 13.45 32.10
N LEU A 33 -34.28 14.48 31.64
CA LEU A 33 -35.37 14.33 30.65
C LEU A 33 -34.84 14.27 29.21
N TYR A 34 -33.63 14.81 28.94
CA TYR A 34 -33.01 14.78 27.62
C TYR A 34 -32.23 13.50 27.39
N ARG A 35 -32.72 12.65 26.49
CA ARG A 35 -32.04 11.40 26.09
C ARG A 35 -31.12 11.66 24.90
N ARG A 36 -29.85 11.24 24.98
CA ARG A 36 -28.86 11.39 23.91
C ARG A 36 -29.34 10.82 22.57
N ARG A 37 -29.99 9.65 22.58
CA ARG A 37 -30.53 8.97 21.38
C ARG A 37 -31.51 9.78 20.53
N ASN A 38 -32.14 10.82 21.10
CA ASN A 38 -33.07 11.69 20.38
C ASN A 38 -32.35 12.84 19.65
N HIS A 39 -31.01 12.87 19.75
CA HIS A 39 -30.16 13.92 19.25
C HIS A 39 -28.98 13.32 18.48
N TYR A 40 -28.46 14.11 17.54
CA TYR A 40 -27.21 13.84 16.86
C TYR A 40 -26.38 15.12 16.83
N PHE A 41 -25.08 14.98 16.59
CA PHE A 41 -24.13 16.07 16.66
C PHE A 41 -23.59 16.37 15.27
N ASP A 42 -23.83 17.59 14.83
CA ASP A 42 -23.30 18.14 13.59
C ASP A 42 -21.97 18.84 13.93
N ILE A 43 -20.87 18.11 13.74
CA ILE A 43 -19.50 18.58 13.99
C ILE A 43 -18.92 19.08 12.66
N GLN A 44 -18.53 20.34 12.65
CA GLN A 44 -17.98 20.98 11.45
C GLN A 44 -16.47 20.69 11.32
N TRP A 45 -16.14 19.45 10.94
CA TRP A 45 -14.74 18.98 10.83
C TRP A 45 -13.85 19.82 9.90
N GLY A 46 -14.43 20.58 8.96
CA GLY A 46 -13.68 21.53 8.12
C GLY A 46 -13.02 22.69 8.88
N TYR A 47 -13.31 22.85 10.17
CA TYR A 47 -12.62 23.80 11.06
C TYR A 47 -11.37 23.19 11.73
N VAL A 48 -11.14 21.88 11.55
CA VAL A 48 -9.97 21.17 12.06
C VAL A 48 -9.02 20.93 10.89
N ASP A 49 -7.76 21.33 11.08
CA ASP A 49 -6.70 20.99 10.14
C ASP A 49 -6.03 19.68 10.59
N PHE A 50 -5.86 18.77 9.64
CA PHE A 50 -5.23 17.46 9.84
C PHE A 50 -3.95 17.41 9.00
N GLN A 51 -2.81 17.45 9.68
CA GLN A 51 -1.52 17.31 9.03
C GLN A 51 -0.94 15.93 9.33
N HIS A 52 -0.71 15.14 8.29
CA HIS A 52 -0.10 13.81 8.39
C HIS A 52 1.39 13.88 8.03
N ASP A 53 2.22 13.29 8.88
CA ASP A 53 3.64 13.09 8.62
C ASP A 53 3.98 11.60 8.76
N THR A 54 4.44 10.99 7.68
CA THR A 54 4.73 9.55 7.63
C THR A 54 6.21 9.32 7.87
N THR A 55 6.52 8.49 8.86
CA THR A 55 7.89 8.09 9.18
C THR A 55 8.02 6.58 9.10
N LYS A 56 9.12 6.12 8.53
CA LYS A 56 9.49 4.71 8.54
C LYS A 56 10.06 4.36 9.91
N THR A 57 9.69 3.18 10.42
CA THR A 57 10.32 2.67 11.64
C THR A 57 11.67 2.05 11.26
N ASP A 58 12.75 2.34 11.99
CA ASP A 58 14.12 1.84 11.73
C ASP A 58 14.29 0.32 11.86
N ARG A 59 13.20 -0.42 12.05
CA ARG A 59 13.27 -1.88 12.08
C ARG A 59 13.71 -2.39 10.71
N PRO A 60 14.67 -3.33 10.67
CA PRO A 60 15.14 -3.88 9.42
C PRO A 60 13.95 -4.43 8.67
N MET A 61 13.79 -3.99 7.42
CA MET A 61 12.84 -4.55 6.47
C MET A 61 12.93 -6.07 6.59
N ILE A 62 11.82 -6.75 6.91
CA ILE A 62 11.83 -8.22 6.88
C ILE A 62 12.18 -8.55 5.43
N ARG A 63 13.40 -9.10 5.25
CA ARG A 63 14.14 -9.20 3.99
C ARG A 63 13.21 -9.25 2.79
N SER A 64 13.37 -8.31 1.84
CA SER A 64 12.92 -8.57 0.47
C SER A 64 13.70 -9.79 0.02
N VAL A 65 13.08 -10.97 0.08
CA VAL A 65 13.55 -12.10 -0.69
C VAL A 65 13.24 -11.67 -2.11
N THR A 66 14.22 -11.02 -2.76
CA THR A 66 14.12 -10.76 -4.18
C THR A 66 13.82 -12.11 -4.80
N LYS A 67 12.61 -12.27 -5.31
CA LYS A 67 12.25 -13.51 -5.98
C LYS A 67 13.17 -13.60 -7.19
N ASP A 68 13.61 -14.82 -7.48
CA ASP A 68 14.42 -15.08 -8.66
C ASP A 68 13.72 -14.54 -9.90
N LYS A 69 14.54 -14.00 -10.79
CA LYS A 69 14.23 -13.54 -12.15
C LYS A 69 13.06 -14.34 -12.77
N THR A 70 11.94 -13.68 -13.05
CA THR A 70 10.71 -14.31 -13.56
C THR A 70 10.63 -14.17 -15.08
N GLU A 71 10.54 -15.28 -15.81
CA GLU A 71 10.27 -15.28 -17.27
C GLU A 71 8.80 -14.94 -17.50
N LEU A 72 8.54 -13.82 -18.17
CA LEU A 72 7.18 -13.36 -18.45
C LEU A 72 6.63 -13.90 -19.77
N TYR A 73 7.53 -14.05 -20.74
CA TYR A 73 7.22 -14.47 -22.09
C TYR A 73 8.49 -14.94 -22.78
N PHE A 74 8.37 -15.91 -23.67
CA PHE A 74 9.44 -16.27 -24.59
C PHE A 74 8.88 -16.57 -25.97
N THR A 75 9.73 -16.46 -26.98
CA THR A 75 9.45 -16.96 -28.33
C THR A 75 10.72 -17.52 -28.95
N GLU A 76 10.55 -18.37 -29.96
CA GLU A 76 11.65 -18.99 -30.69
C GLU A 76 11.66 -18.54 -32.16
N PHE A 77 12.85 -18.24 -32.66
CA PHE A 77 13.11 -17.91 -34.04
C PHE A 77 13.98 -19.00 -34.65
N GLN A 78 13.69 -19.41 -35.88
CA GLN A 78 14.46 -20.45 -36.57
C GLN A 78 14.91 -19.95 -37.93
N ASN A 79 16.22 -19.92 -38.15
CA ASN A 79 16.80 -19.58 -39.43
C ASN A 79 17.31 -20.83 -40.15
N LYS A 80 16.48 -21.38 -41.04
CA LYS A 80 16.83 -22.53 -41.90
C LYS A 80 17.47 -22.13 -43.23
N SER A 81 17.98 -20.91 -43.33
CA SER A 81 18.59 -20.41 -44.55
C SER A 81 20.12 -20.43 -44.48
N ASN A 82 20.77 -20.23 -45.62
CA ASN A 82 22.23 -20.16 -45.73
C ASN A 82 22.81 -18.77 -45.39
N ARG A 83 22.00 -17.85 -44.87
CA ARG A 83 22.40 -16.48 -44.51
C ARG A 83 21.83 -16.13 -43.14
N ASP A 84 22.47 -15.18 -42.45
CA ASP A 84 21.93 -14.68 -41.19
C ASP A 84 20.62 -13.92 -41.42
N GLN A 85 19.68 -14.06 -40.49
CA GLN A 85 18.36 -13.44 -40.58
C GLN A 85 18.11 -12.54 -39.37
N LYS A 86 17.44 -11.42 -39.65
CA LYS A 86 17.04 -10.45 -38.65
C LYS A 86 15.56 -10.65 -38.34
N TYR A 87 15.25 -10.82 -37.06
CA TYR A 87 13.89 -10.92 -36.54
C TYR A 87 13.62 -9.76 -35.58
N THR A 88 12.34 -9.52 -35.30
CA THR A 88 11.89 -8.55 -34.31
C THR A 88 11.13 -9.26 -33.21
N PHE A 89 11.63 -9.14 -31.99
CA PHE A 89 10.93 -9.53 -30.78
C PHE A 89 10.16 -8.32 -30.25
N SER A 90 8.86 -8.29 -30.52
CA SER A 90 7.96 -7.26 -30.01
C SER A 90 6.86 -7.87 -29.16
N THR A 91 6.66 -7.31 -27.97
CA THR A 91 5.61 -7.75 -27.05
C THR A 91 5.14 -6.58 -26.19
N GLN A 92 3.85 -6.59 -25.86
CA GLN A 92 3.25 -5.73 -24.84
C GLN A 92 2.77 -6.62 -23.69
N ARG A 93 3.05 -6.24 -22.46
CA ARG A 93 2.58 -6.98 -21.28
C ARG A 93 2.20 -6.03 -20.17
N GLU A 94 1.23 -6.41 -19.37
CA GLU A 94 0.84 -5.68 -18.17
C GLU A 94 1.27 -6.44 -16.91
N THR A 95 1.72 -5.71 -15.91
CA THR A 95 1.95 -6.22 -14.55
C THR A 95 1.21 -5.37 -13.54
N VAL A 96 0.71 -6.00 -12.49
CA VAL A 96 0.03 -5.30 -11.40
C VAL A 96 0.96 -5.24 -10.20
N SER A 97 1.25 -4.02 -9.74
CA SER A 97 1.88 -3.75 -8.45
C SER A 97 0.78 -3.61 -7.40
N THR A 98 0.99 -4.16 -6.21
CA THR A 98 0.00 -4.13 -5.12
C THR A 98 0.62 -3.56 -3.86
N THR A 99 -0.08 -2.64 -3.21
CA THR A 99 0.26 -2.06 -1.91
C THR A 99 -0.87 -2.30 -0.94
N LYS A 100 -0.62 -3.11 0.09
CA LYS A 100 -1.57 -3.41 1.15
C LYS A 100 -1.15 -2.76 2.45
N ILE A 101 -2.05 -1.96 3.01
CA ILE A 101 -1.88 -1.29 4.29
C ILE A 101 -2.71 -2.02 5.34
N GLU A 102 -2.11 -2.28 6.50
CA GLU A 102 -2.77 -2.88 7.65
C GLU A 102 -2.50 -1.98 8.86
N LEU A 103 -3.56 -1.47 9.50
CA LEU A 103 -3.45 -0.55 10.63
C LEU A 103 -3.54 -1.34 11.95
N GLN A 104 -2.57 -1.17 12.86
CA GLN A 104 -2.63 -1.75 14.20
C GLN A 104 -3.10 -0.77 15.27
N LYS A 105 -2.79 0.52 15.10
CA LYS A 105 -3.21 1.61 16.00
C LYS A 105 -3.61 2.80 15.16
N ASN A 106 -4.82 3.33 15.34
CA ASN A 106 -5.33 4.45 14.51
C ASN A 106 -6.41 5.27 15.21
N TYR A 107 -6.75 6.42 14.63
CA TYR A 107 -7.95 7.17 15.01
C TYR A 107 -9.01 7.13 13.92
N THR A 108 -10.24 7.44 14.32
CA THR A 108 -11.40 7.50 13.43
C THR A 108 -12.24 8.74 13.66
N ILE A 109 -12.93 9.15 12.60
CA ILE A 109 -14.02 10.12 12.62
C ILE A 109 -15.29 9.35 12.26
N GLY A 110 -16.12 9.08 13.26
CA GLY A 110 -17.28 8.21 13.10
C GLY A 110 -16.86 6.76 12.87
N ALA A 111 -17.10 6.24 11.67
CA ALA A 111 -16.80 4.86 11.29
C ALA A 111 -15.58 4.72 10.36
N GLN A 112 -14.97 5.84 9.94
CA GLN A 112 -13.88 5.87 8.97
C GLN A 112 -12.61 6.45 9.59
N THR A 113 -11.46 6.05 9.06
CA THR A 113 -10.18 6.73 9.29
C THR A 113 -10.07 7.92 8.33
N ASN A 114 -9.17 8.85 8.64
CA ASN A 114 -8.82 9.94 7.74
C ASN A 114 -7.30 10.07 7.73
N LEU A 115 -6.61 9.19 7.01
CA LEU A 115 -5.15 9.12 7.01
C LEU A 115 -4.62 9.32 5.60
N GLU A 116 -3.68 10.24 5.45
CA GLU A 116 -2.81 10.30 4.28
C GLU A 116 -1.45 9.69 4.62
N ILE A 117 -0.99 8.75 3.80
CA ILE A 117 0.25 8.01 4.01
C ILE A 117 1.17 8.27 2.84
N ASP A 118 2.35 8.82 3.12
CA ASP A 118 3.43 8.96 2.14
C ASP A 118 4.21 7.64 2.04
N LEU A 119 4.05 6.97 0.91
CA LEU A 119 4.67 5.69 0.59
C LEU A 119 6.13 5.83 0.15
N ALA A 120 6.58 7.01 -0.30
CA ALA A 120 7.95 7.22 -0.76
C ALA A 120 8.99 6.96 0.35
N GLY A 121 8.62 7.29 1.59
CA GLY A 121 9.43 6.99 2.77
C GLY A 121 9.33 5.54 3.26
N VAL A 122 8.32 4.78 2.84
CA VAL A 122 7.95 3.48 3.44
C VAL A 122 8.32 2.29 2.54
N VAL A 123 8.15 2.42 1.23
CA VAL A 123 8.45 1.39 0.24
C VAL A 123 9.35 1.95 -0.86
N LYS A 124 10.18 1.10 -1.46
CA LYS A 124 10.95 1.52 -2.64
C LYS A 124 10.00 1.65 -3.82
N ILE A 125 9.64 2.88 -4.17
CA ILE A 125 8.81 3.17 -5.33
C ILE A 125 9.51 2.65 -6.59
N GLY A 126 8.89 1.67 -7.27
CA GLY A 126 9.23 1.24 -8.62
C GLY A 126 8.31 1.89 -9.65
N GLY A 127 8.34 1.42 -10.89
CA GLY A 127 7.32 1.82 -11.87
C GLY A 127 5.92 1.38 -11.41
N GLY A 128 4.94 2.29 -11.46
CA GLY A 128 3.55 1.99 -11.10
C GLY A 128 3.30 1.82 -9.60
N VAL A 129 3.90 2.68 -8.76
CA VAL A 129 3.46 2.87 -7.36
C VAL A 129 3.30 4.36 -7.10
N ASN A 130 2.10 4.83 -6.75
CA ASN A 130 1.86 6.21 -6.35
C ASN A 130 2.56 6.54 -5.03
N GLY A 131 3.04 7.78 -4.91
CA GLY A 131 3.81 8.26 -3.77
C GLY A 131 2.99 8.44 -2.49
N SER A 132 1.68 8.67 -2.58
CA SER A 132 0.81 8.79 -1.41
C SER A 132 -0.52 8.06 -1.61
N VAL A 133 -1.13 7.64 -0.49
CA VAL A 133 -2.45 7.03 -0.48
C VAL A 133 -3.30 7.55 0.67
N SER A 134 -4.60 7.67 0.42
CA SER A 134 -5.59 8.00 1.45
C SER A 134 -6.25 6.71 1.95
N VAL A 135 -6.19 6.47 3.26
CA VAL A 135 -6.78 5.29 3.89
C VAL A 135 -8.00 5.69 4.71
N THR A 136 -9.15 5.14 4.33
CA THR A 136 -10.44 5.44 4.98
C THR A 136 -10.99 4.27 5.80
N ASN A 137 -10.47 3.06 5.57
CA ASN A 137 -10.86 1.87 6.31
C ASN A 137 -10.02 1.68 7.59
N THR A 138 -10.73 1.48 8.69
CA THR A 138 -10.18 1.23 10.04
C THR A 138 -9.19 0.07 10.15
N LYS A 139 -9.26 -0.93 9.26
CA LYS A 139 -8.32 -2.07 9.27
C LYS A 139 -7.15 -1.90 8.29
N GLY A 140 -7.23 -0.90 7.42
CA GLY A 140 -6.35 -0.73 6.28
C GLY A 140 -7.02 -1.08 4.94
N GLU A 141 -6.26 -0.91 3.87
CA GLU A 141 -6.76 -0.83 2.49
C GLU A 141 -5.72 -1.37 1.51
N GLU A 142 -6.18 -1.84 0.35
CA GLU A 142 -5.34 -2.40 -0.69
C GLU A 142 -5.46 -1.56 -1.97
N PHE A 143 -4.32 -1.16 -2.51
CA PHE A 143 -4.18 -0.36 -3.70
C PHE A 143 -3.45 -1.20 -4.75
N SER A 144 -3.89 -1.11 -6.00
CA SER A 144 -3.25 -1.81 -7.12
C SER A 144 -3.07 -0.88 -8.30
N GLU A 145 -1.91 -0.97 -8.94
CA GLU A 145 -1.54 -0.15 -10.10
C GLU A 145 -1.04 -1.05 -11.21
N THR A 146 -1.52 -0.80 -12.43
CA THR A 146 -1.13 -1.56 -13.61
C THR A 146 -0.06 -0.81 -14.39
N LEU A 147 1.05 -1.47 -14.67
CA LEU A 147 2.13 -0.96 -15.50
C LEU A 147 2.18 -1.76 -16.80
N THR A 148 2.14 -1.04 -17.93
CA THR A 148 2.29 -1.60 -19.27
C THR A 148 3.75 -1.54 -19.71
N TRP A 149 4.29 -2.69 -20.08
CA TRP A 149 5.62 -2.88 -20.62
C TRP A 149 5.55 -3.07 -22.12
N ASN A 150 6.38 -2.34 -22.85
CA ASN A 150 6.49 -2.46 -24.30
C ASN A 150 7.94 -2.81 -24.67
N ILE A 151 8.09 -3.89 -25.43
CA ILE A 151 9.39 -4.34 -25.93
C ILE A 151 9.37 -4.32 -27.44
N ASN A 152 10.47 -3.85 -28.00
CA ASN A 152 10.77 -3.96 -29.41
C ASN A 152 12.29 -4.12 -29.57
N THR A 153 12.75 -5.37 -29.68
CA THR A 153 14.17 -5.72 -29.76
C THR A 153 14.44 -6.49 -31.04
N GLU A 154 15.50 -6.14 -31.74
CA GLU A 154 15.95 -6.85 -32.93
C GLU A 154 16.85 -8.03 -32.54
N ILE A 155 16.65 -9.16 -33.21
CA ILE A 155 17.35 -10.42 -32.93
C ILE A 155 17.99 -10.93 -34.21
N MET A 156 19.31 -11.10 -34.15
CA MET A 156 20.09 -11.71 -35.24
C MET A 156 20.20 -13.21 -34.99
N VAL A 157 19.69 -14.01 -35.92
CA VAL A 157 19.77 -15.47 -35.85
C VAL A 157 20.70 -15.96 -36.95
N PRO A 158 21.86 -16.55 -36.60
CA PRO A 158 22.80 -17.07 -37.60
C PRO A 158 22.18 -18.13 -38.49
N LYS A 159 22.75 -18.34 -39.68
CA LYS A 159 22.36 -19.45 -40.56
C LYS A 159 22.33 -20.79 -39.82
N TRP A 160 21.29 -21.59 -40.07
CA TRP A 160 21.08 -22.92 -39.47
C TRP A 160 21.03 -22.94 -37.93
N ASN A 161 20.68 -21.81 -37.30
CA ASN A 161 20.49 -21.72 -35.86
C ASN A 161 19.02 -21.45 -35.50
N LYS A 162 18.67 -21.81 -34.26
CA LYS A 162 17.49 -21.31 -33.57
C LYS A 162 17.91 -20.36 -32.44
N ALA A 163 17.06 -19.39 -32.15
CA ALA A 163 17.24 -18.46 -31.06
C ALA A 163 15.99 -18.41 -30.19
N ARG A 164 16.17 -18.52 -28.87
CA ARG A 164 15.12 -18.31 -27.88
C ARG A 164 15.28 -16.92 -27.29
N ALA A 165 14.26 -16.09 -27.45
CA ALA A 165 14.19 -14.76 -26.86
C ALA A 165 13.25 -14.78 -25.66
N SER A 166 13.75 -14.45 -24.48
CA SER A 166 13.02 -14.49 -23.22
C SER A 166 12.98 -13.12 -22.56
N LEU A 167 11.78 -12.67 -22.21
CA LEU A 167 11.53 -11.47 -21.41
C LEU A 167 11.55 -11.83 -19.93
N TYR A 168 12.41 -11.17 -19.17
CA TYR A 168 12.50 -11.31 -17.73
C TYR A 168 12.20 -10.01 -16.98
N VAL A 169 11.65 -10.16 -15.77
CA VAL A 169 11.51 -9.10 -14.77
C VAL A 169 11.83 -9.62 -13.37
N PHE A 170 12.00 -8.69 -12.44
CA PHE A 170 12.23 -8.99 -11.03
C PHE A 170 11.03 -8.53 -10.20
N GLU A 171 10.49 -9.44 -9.40
CA GLU A 171 9.48 -9.17 -8.38
C GLU A 171 10.21 -8.82 -7.07
N GLU A 172 9.99 -7.62 -6.53
CA GLU A 172 10.56 -7.17 -5.26
C GLU A 172 9.44 -7.05 -4.21
N PRO A 173 9.12 -8.14 -3.48
CA PRO A 173 8.21 -8.08 -2.35
C PRO A 173 8.88 -7.37 -1.18
N SER A 174 8.10 -6.58 -0.45
CA SER A 174 8.62 -5.74 0.62
C SER A 174 7.59 -5.59 1.74
N ILE A 175 8.06 -5.63 2.99
CA ILE A 175 7.22 -5.41 4.18
C ILE A 175 7.92 -4.40 5.07
N THR A 176 7.22 -3.32 5.40
CA THR A 176 7.74 -2.22 6.22
C THR A 176 6.72 -1.83 7.29
N GLU A 177 7.21 -1.56 8.50
CA GLU A 177 6.42 -0.89 9.55
C GLU A 177 6.54 0.63 9.42
N PHE A 178 5.42 1.33 9.58
CA PHE A 178 5.36 2.79 9.49
C PHE A 178 4.62 3.39 10.67
N VAL A 179 4.91 4.67 10.92
CA VAL A 179 4.22 5.51 11.89
C VAL A 179 3.71 6.76 11.17
N VAL A 180 2.44 7.09 11.33
CA VAL A 180 1.87 8.36 10.89
C VAL A 180 1.59 9.22 12.10
N THR A 181 2.28 10.36 12.16
CA THR A 181 2.03 11.41 13.15
C THR A 181 0.97 12.35 12.58
N THR A 182 -0.22 12.35 13.18
CA THR A 182 -1.30 13.27 12.81
C THR A 182 -1.35 14.43 13.78
N THR A 183 -1.10 15.64 13.29
CA THR A 183 -1.27 16.87 14.06
C THR A 183 -2.62 17.49 13.77
N LEU A 184 -3.43 17.65 14.82
CA LEU A 184 -4.72 18.32 14.78
C LEU A 184 -4.55 19.74 15.31
N SER A 185 -5.08 20.71 14.57
CA SER A 185 -5.12 22.10 15.00
C SER A 185 -6.44 22.77 14.63
N LEU A 186 -6.74 23.92 15.24
CA LEU A 186 -7.90 24.75 14.93
C LEU A 186 -7.41 26.08 14.32
N PRO A 187 -7.23 26.17 12.99
CA PRO A 187 -6.76 27.40 12.35
C PRO A 187 -7.66 28.61 12.65
N THR A 188 -8.97 28.36 12.71
CA THR A 188 -10.02 29.34 13.04
C THR A 188 -10.26 29.48 14.54
N ARG A 189 -9.50 28.76 15.38
CA ARG A 189 -9.54 28.77 16.86
C ARG A 189 -10.84 28.33 17.50
N SER A 190 -11.75 27.76 16.72
CA SER A 190 -12.98 27.23 17.26
C SER A 190 -13.50 26.10 16.38
N LEU A 191 -13.98 25.04 17.00
CA LEU A 191 -14.73 23.98 16.34
C LEU A 191 -16.21 24.10 16.74
N PRO A 192 -17.09 24.56 15.83
CA PRO A 192 -18.51 24.60 16.09
C PRO A 192 -19.12 23.19 16.06
N VAL A 193 -19.90 22.89 17.09
CA VAL A 193 -20.64 21.62 17.22
C VAL A 193 -22.09 21.92 17.58
N SER A 194 -23.00 21.51 16.70
CA SER A 194 -24.44 21.73 16.89
C SER A 194 -25.13 20.45 17.34
N ILE A 195 -25.90 20.54 18.42
CA ILE A 195 -26.80 19.46 18.87
C ILE A 195 -28.11 19.63 18.12
N ARG A 196 -28.46 18.64 17.30
CA ARG A 196 -29.68 18.64 16.49
C ARG A 196 -30.63 17.56 16.96
N ARG A 197 -31.92 17.85 16.90
CA ARG A 197 -32.97 16.87 17.23
C ARG A 197 -33.21 15.96 16.04
N VAL A 198 -33.21 14.64 16.28
CA VAL A 198 -33.40 13.64 15.21
C VAL A 198 -34.77 13.76 14.53
N LYS A 199 -35.81 14.12 15.28
CA LYS A 199 -37.20 14.15 14.78
C LYS A 199 -37.43 15.15 13.64
N ASP A 200 -36.80 16.33 13.71
CA ASP A 200 -37.13 17.47 12.84
C ASP A 200 -35.90 18.31 12.45
N ASP A 201 -34.70 17.78 12.68
CA ASP A 201 -33.42 18.42 12.38
C ASP A 201 -33.18 19.80 13.04
N LYS A 202 -34.01 20.16 14.03
CA LYS A 202 -33.90 21.46 14.68
C LYS A 202 -32.61 21.54 15.49
N ILE A 203 -31.81 22.57 15.25
CA ILE A 203 -30.67 22.94 16.10
C ILE A 203 -31.22 23.34 17.47
N ILE A 204 -30.83 22.60 18.50
CA ILE A 204 -31.20 22.90 19.89
C ILE A 204 -30.21 23.88 20.48
N LYS A 205 -28.91 23.62 20.27
CA LYS A 205 -27.83 24.45 20.79
C LYS A 205 -26.54 24.19 20.02
N THR A 206 -25.69 25.21 19.93
CA THR A 206 -24.36 25.13 19.34
C THR A 206 -23.31 25.47 20.39
N TYR A 207 -22.27 24.66 20.44
CA TYR A 207 -21.09 24.82 21.28
C TYR A 207 -19.88 25.14 20.42
N TRP A 208 -18.96 25.93 20.96
CA TRP A 208 -17.73 26.31 20.31
C TRP A 208 -16.56 25.78 21.12
N ILE A 209 -15.88 24.76 20.61
CA ILE A 209 -14.69 24.20 21.26
C ILE A 209 -13.52 25.09 20.87
N MET A 210 -13.06 25.91 21.81
CA MET A 210 -12.00 26.91 21.56
C MET A 210 -10.58 26.32 21.63
N ASN A 211 -10.44 25.13 22.22
CA ASN A 211 -9.14 24.52 22.47
C ASN A 211 -9.28 22.99 22.46
N LEU A 212 -8.52 22.30 21.62
CA LEU A 212 -8.60 20.83 21.51
C LEU A 212 -8.19 20.12 22.81
N HIS A 213 -7.33 20.71 23.64
CA HIS A 213 -6.86 20.13 24.90
C HIS A 213 -8.02 19.68 25.82
N CYS A 214 -9.15 20.39 25.81
CA CYS A 214 -10.32 20.04 26.63
C CYS A 214 -10.93 18.68 26.26
N LEU A 215 -10.71 18.21 25.03
CA LEU A 215 -11.22 16.93 24.53
C LEU A 215 -10.34 15.75 24.98
N PHE A 216 -9.04 15.97 25.19
CA PHE A 216 -8.07 14.88 25.36
C PHE A 216 -7.46 14.80 26.78
N SER A 217 -7.89 15.66 27.71
CA SER A 217 -7.38 15.75 29.09
C SER A 217 -7.38 14.40 29.84
N ASP A 218 -8.42 13.57 29.64
CA ASP A 218 -8.53 12.25 30.28
C ASP A 218 -7.76 11.15 29.53
N LYS A 219 -7.49 11.35 28.23
CA LYS A 219 -6.87 10.36 27.34
C LYS A 219 -5.34 10.44 27.32
N GLN A 220 -4.76 11.60 27.65
CA GLN A 220 -3.30 11.79 27.79
C GLN A 220 -2.66 10.79 28.78
N LYS A 221 -3.39 10.37 29.82
CA LYS A 221 -2.82 9.60 30.94
C LYS A 221 -2.75 8.09 30.72
N LYS A 222 -3.37 7.54 29.66
CA LYS A 222 -3.66 6.10 29.59
C LYS A 222 -2.92 5.30 28.53
N ASP A 223 -2.51 5.87 27.39
CA ASP A 223 -2.13 5.01 26.25
C ASP A 223 -0.99 5.54 25.35
N GLY A 224 -0.41 6.70 25.67
CA GLY A 224 0.71 7.30 24.91
C GLY A 224 0.43 7.64 23.44
N MET A 225 -0.75 7.29 22.92
CA MET A 225 -1.24 7.53 21.55
C MET A 225 -1.41 9.01 21.24
N VAL A 226 -1.79 9.78 22.27
CA VAL A 226 -2.17 11.18 22.16
C VAL A 226 -1.24 12.00 23.01
N LYS A 227 -0.62 13.00 22.40
CA LYS A 227 0.11 14.06 23.09
C LYS A 227 -0.60 15.38 22.81
N CYS A 228 -0.70 16.24 23.81
CA CYS A 228 -1.13 17.61 23.55
C CYS A 228 0.08 18.50 23.79
N GLU A 229 0.35 19.36 22.82
CA GLU A 229 1.47 20.29 22.83
C GLU A 229 0.92 21.69 22.61
N THR A 230 1.64 22.70 23.08
CA THR A 230 1.32 24.11 22.81
C THR A 230 2.26 24.60 21.71
N LYS A 231 1.70 25.16 20.63
CA LYS A 231 2.49 25.82 19.59
C LYS A 231 2.39 27.35 19.77
N PRO A 232 3.52 28.04 19.97
CA PRO A 232 3.52 29.50 19.97
C PRO A 232 3.16 30.01 18.57
N VAL A 233 2.21 30.93 18.52
CA VAL A 233 1.75 31.55 17.27
C VAL A 233 2.38 32.93 17.13
N PRO A 234 3.17 33.19 16.06
CA PRO A 234 3.78 34.49 15.84
C PRO A 234 2.74 35.62 15.90
N GLY A 235 3.00 36.63 16.74
CA GLY A 235 2.15 37.81 16.87
C GLY A 235 0.90 37.65 17.75
N LYS A 236 0.78 36.59 18.55
CA LYS A 236 -0.37 36.40 19.45
C LYS A 236 0.05 36.01 20.88
N PRO A 237 -0.71 36.41 21.91
CA PRO A 237 -0.33 36.26 23.32
C PRO A 237 -0.65 34.89 23.92
N VAL A 238 -1.35 34.00 23.19
CA VAL A 238 -1.78 32.69 23.70
C VAL A 238 -1.37 31.63 22.68
N ASP A 239 -0.69 30.59 23.18
CA ASP A 239 -0.33 29.41 22.41
C ASP A 239 -1.58 28.63 21.99
N ASP A 240 -1.63 28.20 20.73
CA ASP A 240 -2.69 27.32 20.26
C ASP A 240 -2.31 25.88 20.64
N ALA A 241 -3.19 25.19 21.36
CA ALA A 241 -2.99 23.80 21.70
C ALA A 241 -3.21 22.93 20.46
N ILE A 242 -2.20 22.16 20.11
CA ILE A 242 -2.28 21.13 19.09
C ILE A 242 -2.37 19.76 19.75
N VAL A 243 -2.94 18.82 19.01
CA VAL A 243 -3.05 17.43 19.44
C VAL A 243 -2.33 16.57 18.43
N VAL A 244 -1.36 15.79 18.92
CA VAL A 244 -0.58 14.87 18.12
C VAL A 244 -1.06 13.46 18.41
N ILE A 245 -1.50 12.77 17.36
CA ILE A 245 -1.99 11.39 17.41
C ILE A 245 -1.03 10.50 16.63
N GLU A 246 -0.54 9.44 17.27
CA GLU A 246 0.32 8.47 16.63
C GLU A 246 -0.50 7.27 16.12
N THR A 247 -0.40 7.03 14.81
CA THR A 247 -0.98 5.86 14.12
C THR A 247 0.16 4.93 13.71
N ARG A 248 -0.03 3.62 13.88
CA ARG A 248 0.94 2.58 13.50
C ARG A 248 0.33 1.60 12.53
N GLY A 249 1.10 1.24 11.52
CA GLY A 249 0.69 0.31 10.47
C GLY A 249 1.84 -0.53 9.93
N THR A 250 1.49 -1.56 9.16
CA THR A 250 2.39 -2.26 8.26
C THR A 250 1.97 -2.04 6.82
N CYS A 251 2.94 -1.82 5.94
CA CYS A 251 2.78 -1.75 4.51
C CYS A 251 3.44 -2.98 3.89
N ARG A 252 2.67 -3.73 3.08
CA ARG A 252 3.17 -4.82 2.24
C ARG A 252 3.06 -4.38 0.80
N ASN A 253 4.16 -4.43 0.08
CA ASN A 253 4.20 -4.02 -1.32
C ASN A 253 4.82 -5.13 -2.18
N VAL A 254 4.26 -5.31 -3.37
CA VAL A 254 4.84 -6.09 -4.46
C VAL A 254 5.01 -5.16 -5.63
N SER A 255 6.25 -4.98 -6.07
CA SER A 255 6.60 -4.14 -7.22
C SER A 255 7.44 -4.91 -8.23
N TRP A 256 7.40 -4.46 -9.49
CA TRP A 256 8.12 -5.06 -10.61
C TRP A 256 9.23 -4.14 -11.08
N LYS A 257 10.44 -4.67 -11.29
CA LYS A 257 11.63 -3.90 -11.69
C LYS A 257 12.45 -4.62 -12.77
N ASN A 258 13.32 -3.83 -13.40
CA ASN A 258 14.41 -4.26 -14.28
C ASN A 258 13.94 -5.23 -15.37
N GLN A 259 13.31 -4.67 -16.39
CA GLN A 259 13.01 -5.41 -17.61
C GLN A 259 14.28 -5.68 -18.40
N HIS A 260 14.49 -6.92 -18.81
CA HIS A 260 15.53 -7.25 -19.78
C HIS A 260 15.14 -8.43 -20.67
N VAL A 261 15.70 -8.44 -21.88
CA VAL A 261 15.54 -9.53 -22.85
C VAL A 261 16.85 -10.31 -22.89
N GLU A 262 16.76 -11.64 -22.77
CA GLU A 262 17.88 -12.54 -23.03
C GLU A 262 17.63 -13.32 -24.30
N VAL A 263 18.67 -13.47 -25.10
CA VAL A 263 18.65 -14.26 -26.33
C VAL A 263 19.65 -15.39 -26.21
N GLN A 264 19.17 -16.63 -26.30
CA GLN A 264 19.99 -17.83 -26.33
C GLN A 264 19.97 -18.40 -27.74
N CYS A 265 21.13 -18.59 -28.36
CA CYS A 265 21.25 -19.10 -29.72
C CYS A 265 21.93 -20.47 -29.71
N GLU A 266 21.37 -21.42 -30.46
CA GLU A 266 21.91 -22.77 -30.61
C GLU A 266 21.80 -23.24 -32.05
N ARG A 267 22.73 -24.10 -32.46
CA ARG A 267 22.73 -24.69 -33.80
C ARG A 267 21.61 -25.71 -33.92
N MET A 268 20.87 -25.71 -35.03
CA MET A 268 19.87 -26.75 -35.28
C MET A 268 20.57 -28.05 -35.67
N ALA A 269 20.09 -29.18 -35.16
CA ALA A 269 20.59 -30.48 -35.56
C ALA A 269 20.39 -30.68 -37.06
N ASP A 270 21.43 -31.12 -37.76
CA ASP A 270 21.32 -31.51 -39.16
C ASP A 270 20.37 -32.70 -39.25
N VAL A 271 19.22 -32.50 -39.88
CA VAL A 271 18.31 -33.60 -40.26
C VAL A 271 18.96 -34.31 -41.45
N GLY A 272 19.93 -35.18 -41.17
CA GLY A 272 20.66 -35.89 -42.22
C GLY A 272 21.90 -36.64 -41.75
N ASN A 273 21.70 -37.73 -41.00
CA ASN A 273 22.43 -38.99 -41.18
C ASN A 273 21.85 -40.06 -40.24
N GLU A 274 20.73 -40.68 -40.64
CA GLU A 274 20.57 -42.10 -40.33
C GLU A 274 21.61 -42.83 -41.17
N SER A 275 22.73 -43.20 -40.55
CA SER A 275 23.67 -44.14 -41.13
C SER A 275 22.95 -45.48 -41.30
N ILE A 276 22.71 -45.86 -42.55
CA ILE A 276 22.37 -47.22 -42.93
C ILE A 276 23.58 -48.09 -42.54
N ASP A 277 23.44 -48.86 -41.47
CA ASP A 277 24.37 -49.94 -41.13
C ASP A 277 24.26 -51.01 -42.22
N LEU A 278 25.20 -51.00 -43.16
CA LEU A 278 25.50 -52.16 -43.99
C LEU A 278 26.35 -53.09 -43.12
N HIS A 279 25.71 -54.06 -42.47
CA HIS A 279 26.39 -55.23 -41.92
C HIS A 279 27.14 -55.94 -43.06
N ALA A 280 28.46 -55.87 -43.01
CA ALA A 280 29.34 -56.79 -43.71
C ALA A 280 29.51 -58.01 -42.80
N ASP A 281 28.83 -59.11 -43.15
CA ASP A 281 29.12 -60.42 -42.59
C ASP A 281 30.36 -60.97 -43.31
N ASP A 282 31.52 -60.87 -42.65
CA ASP A 282 32.74 -61.59 -42.97
C ASP A 282 32.98 -62.58 -41.82
N GLU A 283 32.39 -63.77 -41.91
CA GLU A 283 32.74 -64.92 -41.09
C GLU A 283 33.45 -65.96 -41.96
N GLY A 284 34.78 -65.95 -41.89
CA GLY A 284 35.60 -67.15 -41.96
C GLY A 284 36.23 -67.36 -40.59
N ASP A 285 36.11 -68.53 -39.98
CA ASP A 285 37.01 -69.65 -40.30
C ASP A 285 36.68 -70.89 -39.47
N ASP A 286 37.04 -72.03 -40.06
CA ASP A 286 37.43 -73.29 -39.43
C ASP A 286 36.48 -74.04 -38.48
N ASP A 287 35.94 -75.15 -39.02
CA ASP A 287 35.81 -76.38 -38.23
C ASP A 287 36.44 -77.59 -38.95
N LYS A 288 37.58 -78.02 -38.43
CA LYS A 288 38.21 -79.30 -38.72
C LYS A 288 37.49 -80.40 -37.92
N ALA A 289 37.08 -81.48 -38.58
CA ALA A 289 37.66 -82.82 -38.40
C ALA A 289 36.74 -83.98 -38.80
N LYS A 290 37.28 -84.78 -39.72
CA LYS A 290 37.38 -86.26 -39.69
C LYS A 290 36.15 -87.15 -40.01
N ASN A 291 36.45 -88.02 -40.98
CA ASN A 291 35.88 -89.30 -41.40
C ASN A 291 34.64 -89.27 -42.29
#